data_AF-A0A3P7HM40-F1
#
_entry.id   AF-A0A3P7HM40-F1
#
_cell.length_a   1.000
_cell.length_b   1.000
_cell.length_c   1.000
_cell.angle_alpha   90.00
_cell.angle_beta   90.00
_cell.angle_gamma   90.00
#
_symmetry.space_group_name_H-M   'P 1'
#
loop_
_entity.id
_entity.type
_entity.pdbx_description
1 polymer ?
#
loop_
_entity_poly.entity_id
_entity_poly.type
_entity_poly.pdbx_seq_one_letter_code
_entity_poly.pdbx_strand_id
1 'polypeptide(L)'
;MPNTLPKDSLETLILPTVKWLARLQLSSGNWPSSLGSSIGHDRLVQWCHGAPGIVPLLLCAYKMTGDKDYLRRAERGGEAVWERGLLTKGCGLCHGSAGSGYALLSLYQHTGDKKYLQMAAAVALWCTDYFTHAERKPDRPLSLFEGSLLTVIVINMICSSM
;
A
#
# COMPACT_ATOMS: atom_id res chain seq x y z
N MET A 1 -8.86 -4.58 -24.72
CA MET A 1 -8.21 -4.48 -26.04
C MET A 1 -6.70 -4.61 -25.85
N PRO A 2 -6.06 -5.72 -26.25
CA PRO A 2 -4.60 -5.76 -26.32
C PRO A 2 -4.16 -4.98 -27.58
N ASN A 3 -3.17 -4.08 -27.46
CA ASN A 3 -2.66 -3.13 -28.48
C ASN A 3 -3.31 -1.73 -28.57
N THR A 4 -4.02 -1.23 -27.55
CA THR A 4 -4.54 0.15 -27.56
C THR A 4 -3.49 1.25 -27.33
N LEU A 5 -2.28 0.90 -26.90
CA LEU A 5 -1.23 1.87 -26.60
C LEU A 5 -0.09 1.78 -27.62
N PRO A 6 0.44 2.92 -28.11
CA PRO A 6 1.68 2.98 -28.88
C PRO A 6 2.83 2.19 -28.24
N LYS A 7 3.75 1.64 -29.04
CA LYS A 7 4.84 0.77 -28.56
C LYS A 7 5.78 1.46 -27.56
N ASP A 8 5.91 2.78 -27.65
CA ASP A 8 6.71 3.66 -26.80
C ASP A 8 5.92 4.29 -25.65
N SER A 9 4.67 3.85 -25.41
CA SER A 9 3.81 4.44 -24.37
C SER A 9 4.36 4.27 -22.97
N LEU A 10 5.15 3.21 -22.72
CA LEU A 10 5.77 3.01 -21.42
C LEU A 10 6.67 4.20 -21.08
N GLU A 11 7.54 4.58 -22.00
CA GLU A 11 8.55 5.62 -21.84
C GLU A 11 7.96 7.03 -22.03
N THR A 12 7.00 7.19 -22.92
CA THR A 12 6.47 8.51 -23.30
C THR A 12 5.25 8.94 -22.49
N LEU A 13 4.47 8.00 -21.94
CA LEU A 13 3.22 8.29 -21.23
C LEU A 13 3.21 7.75 -19.80
N ILE A 14 3.47 6.46 -19.62
CA ILE A 14 3.28 5.76 -18.34
C ILE A 14 4.33 6.19 -17.32
N LEU A 15 5.63 6.00 -17.61
CA LEU A 15 6.70 6.35 -16.68
C LEU A 15 6.74 7.84 -16.33
N PRO A 16 6.54 8.79 -17.26
CA PRO A 16 6.39 10.20 -16.93
C PRO A 16 5.22 10.46 -15.97
N THR A 17 4.07 9.81 -16.17
CA THR A 17 2.89 9.93 -15.29
C THR A 17 3.19 9.37 -13.91
N VAL A 18 3.81 8.18 -13.81
CA VAL A 18 4.19 7.57 -12.53
C VAL A 18 5.23 8.44 -11.82
N LYS A 19 6.18 9.03 -12.54
CA LYS A 19 7.17 9.97 -11.98
C LYS A 19 6.51 11.23 -11.44
N TRP A 20 5.52 11.76 -12.15
CA TRP A 20 4.72 12.89 -11.67
C TRP A 20 3.92 12.52 -10.41
N LEU A 21 3.23 11.36 -10.39
CA LEU A 21 2.53 10.85 -9.20
C LEU A 21 3.48 10.66 -8.01
N ALA A 22 4.67 10.10 -8.23
CA ALA A 22 5.67 9.89 -7.19
C ALA A 22 6.10 11.22 -6.53
N ARG A 23 6.14 12.32 -7.29
CA ARG A 23 6.48 13.66 -6.80
C ARG A 23 5.37 14.34 -5.99
N LEU A 24 4.13 13.86 -6.06
CA LEU A 24 3.04 14.33 -5.20
C LEU A 24 3.15 13.85 -3.74
N GLN A 25 4.19 13.08 -3.40
CA GLN A 25 4.43 12.61 -2.04
C GLN A 25 4.51 13.81 -1.08
N LEU A 26 3.68 13.76 -0.04
CA LEU A 26 3.61 14.77 1.01
C LEU A 26 4.84 14.71 1.92
N SER A 27 5.01 15.73 2.76
CA SER A 27 6.10 15.78 3.75
C SER A 27 6.07 14.57 4.69
N SER A 28 4.88 14.13 5.06
CA SER A 28 4.62 12.93 5.88
C SER A 28 4.96 11.59 5.21
N GLY A 29 5.35 11.58 3.94
CA GLY A 29 5.58 10.35 3.17
C GLY A 29 4.32 9.74 2.55
N ASN A 30 3.12 10.25 2.87
CA ASN A 30 1.86 9.80 2.27
C ASN A 30 1.56 10.48 0.92
N TRP A 31 0.44 10.12 0.28
CA TRP A 31 -0.05 10.75 -0.95
C TRP A 31 -1.48 11.29 -0.77
N PRO A 32 -1.82 12.40 -1.46
CA PRO A 32 -3.17 12.94 -1.45
C PRO A 32 -4.14 12.00 -2.16
N SER A 33 -5.40 12.00 -1.72
CA SER A 33 -6.46 11.20 -2.34
C SER A 33 -6.85 11.71 -3.73
N SER A 34 -6.70 13.02 -3.96
CA SER A 34 -7.09 13.71 -5.18
C SER A 34 -6.33 15.04 -5.30
N LEU A 35 -6.27 15.57 -6.52
CA LEU A 35 -5.71 16.89 -6.80
C LEU A 35 -6.65 18.02 -6.35
N GLY A 36 -6.17 19.26 -6.43
CA GLY A 36 -6.94 20.45 -6.09
C GLY A 36 -6.98 20.68 -4.58
N SER A 37 -8.16 20.98 -4.04
CA SER A 37 -8.33 21.32 -2.62
C SER A 37 -7.90 20.21 -1.66
N SER A 38 -7.88 18.95 -2.11
CA SER A 38 -7.52 17.80 -1.28
C SER A 38 -6.02 17.52 -1.22
N ILE A 39 -5.18 18.28 -1.93
CA ILE A 39 -3.73 18.02 -2.01
C ILE A 39 -3.03 18.13 -0.64
N GLY A 40 -3.59 18.91 0.29
CA GLY A 40 -3.11 19.02 1.67
C GLY A 40 -3.83 18.13 2.67
N HIS A 41 -4.85 17.36 2.24
CA HIS A 41 -5.67 16.55 3.15
C HIS A 41 -5.01 15.20 3.42
N ASP A 42 -3.98 15.22 4.27
CA ASP A 42 -3.19 14.04 4.65
C ASP A 42 -3.87 13.19 5.72
N ARG A 43 -5.03 12.62 5.38
CA ARG A 43 -5.82 11.80 6.32
C ARG A 43 -5.85 10.32 5.98
N LEU A 44 -5.93 9.99 4.68
CA LEU A 44 -6.19 8.62 4.25
C LEU A 44 -4.88 7.88 4.03
N VAL A 45 -4.68 6.81 4.81
CA VAL A 45 -3.56 5.86 4.67
C VAL A 45 -4.18 4.51 4.35
N GLN A 46 -4.71 4.38 3.13
CA GLN A 46 -5.53 3.25 2.69
C GLN A 46 -5.05 2.75 1.33
N TRP A 47 -5.36 1.50 0.99
CA TRP A 47 -5.04 0.98 -0.35
C TRP A 47 -5.72 1.80 -1.45
N CYS A 48 -6.99 2.17 -1.27
CA CYS A 48 -7.71 2.97 -2.25
C CYS A 48 -7.22 4.42 -2.35
N HIS A 49 -6.68 4.98 -1.25
CA HIS A 49 -6.21 6.36 -1.21
C HIS A 49 -5.03 6.48 -0.22
N GLY A 50 -3.85 6.80 -0.76
CA GLY A 50 -2.64 7.05 0.02
C GLY A 50 -1.54 6.00 -0.19
N ALA A 51 -0.59 6.00 0.74
CA ALA A 51 0.66 5.24 0.66
C ALA A 51 0.46 3.74 0.44
N PRO A 52 -0.48 3.02 1.09
CA PRO A 52 -0.61 1.58 0.90
C PRO A 52 -0.85 1.16 -0.56
N GLY A 53 -1.57 1.97 -1.34
CA GLY A 53 -1.79 1.71 -2.77
C GLY A 53 -0.66 2.19 -3.68
N ILE A 54 0.04 3.27 -3.30
CA ILE A 54 1.12 3.85 -4.10
C ILE A 54 2.44 3.11 -3.94
N VAL A 55 2.75 2.57 -2.76
CA VAL A 55 4.01 1.85 -2.50
C VAL A 55 4.25 0.71 -3.51
N PRO A 56 3.31 -0.23 -3.75
CA PRO A 56 3.49 -1.29 -4.74
C PRO A 56 3.68 -0.77 -6.17
N LEU A 57 3.03 0.34 -6.54
CA LEU A 57 3.23 0.98 -7.85
C LEU A 57 4.67 1.46 -8.00
N LEU A 58 5.22 2.15 -6.99
CA LEU A 58 6.59 2.65 -7.03
C LEU A 58 7.61 1.51 -7.03
N LEU A 59 7.37 0.43 -6.29
CA LEU A 59 8.22 -0.75 -6.31
C LEU A 59 8.23 -1.44 -7.68
N CYS A 60 7.07 -1.52 -8.35
CA CYS A 60 6.99 -1.99 -9.73
C CYS A 60 7.79 -1.09 -10.67
N ALA A 61 7.64 0.24 -10.57
CA ALA A 61 8.41 1.19 -11.38
C ALA A 61 9.92 1.09 -11.11
N TYR A 62 10.34 0.90 -9.87
CA TYR A 62 11.73 0.65 -9.50
C TYR A 62 12.25 -0.63 -10.16
N LYS A 63 11.52 -1.74 -10.07
CA LYS A 63 11.90 -3.02 -10.70
C LYS A 63 12.06 -2.90 -12.21
N MET A 64 11.23 -2.09 -12.87
CA MET A 64 11.28 -1.88 -14.32
C MET A 64 12.41 -0.96 -14.77
N THR A 65 12.73 0.07 -13.99
CA THR A 65 13.63 1.16 -14.42
C THR A 65 14.98 1.19 -13.73
N GLY A 66 15.10 0.57 -12.55
CA GLY A 66 16.26 0.71 -11.66
C GLY A 66 16.39 2.09 -10.99
N ASP A 67 15.46 3.03 -11.20
CA ASP A 67 15.54 4.39 -10.64
C ASP A 67 15.30 4.35 -9.12
N LYS A 68 16.37 4.61 -8.36
CA LYS A 68 16.37 4.57 -6.89
C LYS A 68 15.47 5.65 -6.26
N ASP A 69 15.04 6.69 -6.98
CA ASP A 69 14.04 7.65 -6.46
C ASP A 69 12.72 6.95 -6.15
N TYR A 70 12.29 5.99 -6.98
CA TYR A 70 11.07 5.22 -6.72
C TYR A 70 11.18 4.40 -5.44
N LEU A 71 12.30 3.69 -5.25
CA LEU A 71 12.53 2.90 -4.05
C LEU A 71 12.55 3.79 -2.80
N ARG A 72 13.33 4.88 -2.81
CA ARG A 72 13.40 5.83 -1.67
C ARG A 72 12.02 6.38 -1.30
N ARG A 73 11.19 6.71 -2.29
CA ARG A 73 9.83 7.21 -2.05
C ARG A 73 8.92 6.10 -1.52
N ALA A 74 9.04 4.88 -2.03
CA ALA A 74 8.32 3.71 -1.53
C ALA A 74 8.66 3.42 -0.07
N GLU A 75 9.94 3.49 0.31
CA GLU A 75 10.40 3.32 1.69
C GLU A 75 9.81 4.40 2.61
N ARG A 76 9.84 5.68 2.20
CA ARG A 76 9.17 6.77 2.93
C ARG A 76 7.65 6.55 3.06
N GLY A 77 7.02 6.00 2.02
CA GLY A 77 5.62 5.58 2.08
C GLY A 77 5.40 4.45 3.08
N GLY A 78 6.31 3.48 3.14
CA GLY A 78 6.33 2.41 4.12
C GLY A 78 6.39 2.92 5.57
N GLU A 79 7.24 3.90 5.85
CA GLU A 79 7.29 4.53 7.18
C GLU A 79 5.96 5.22 7.53
N ALA A 80 5.34 5.94 6.58
CA ALA A 80 4.01 6.53 6.78
C ALA A 80 2.91 5.48 7.04
N VAL A 81 3.00 4.33 6.36
CA VAL A 81 2.11 3.18 6.58
C VAL A 81 2.37 2.56 7.96
N TRP A 82 3.60 2.47 8.42
CA TRP A 82 3.92 1.96 9.75
C TRP A 82 3.35 2.85 10.85
N GLU A 83 3.52 4.17 10.73
CA GLU A 83 3.07 5.14 11.73
C GLU A 83 1.53 5.27 11.81
N ARG A 84 0.82 5.15 10.68
CA ARG A 84 -0.61 5.51 10.58
C ARG A 84 -1.51 4.47 9.89
N GLY A 85 -0.96 3.32 9.50
CA GLY A 85 -1.66 2.29 8.72
C GLY A 85 -2.42 1.25 9.52
N LEU A 86 -2.41 1.32 10.85
CA LEU A 86 -3.32 0.55 11.71
C LEU A 86 -4.67 1.26 11.78
N LEU A 87 -5.64 0.77 11.00
CA LEU A 87 -6.93 1.44 10.81
C LEU A 87 -8.00 0.85 11.73
N THR A 88 -8.75 1.71 12.41
CA THR A 88 -9.93 1.33 13.21
C THR A 88 -11.16 0.99 12.36
N LYS A 89 -11.06 1.09 11.03
CA LYS A 89 -12.17 0.83 10.11
C LYS A 89 -12.35 -0.65 9.78
N GLY A 90 -11.31 -1.47 9.96
CA GLY A 90 -11.35 -2.88 9.62
C GLY A 90 -10.00 -3.46 9.25
N CYS A 91 -9.98 -4.76 8.97
CA CYS A 91 -8.80 -5.47 8.49
C CYS A 91 -8.89 -5.93 7.03
N GLY A 92 -9.78 -5.34 6.21
CA GLY A 92 -9.88 -5.60 4.77
C GLY A 92 -8.75 -4.97 3.94
N LEU A 93 -8.73 -5.25 2.63
CA LEU A 93 -7.75 -4.71 1.68
C LEU A 93 -7.90 -3.19 1.46
N CYS A 94 -9.10 -2.78 1.08
CA CYS A 94 -9.33 -1.50 0.41
C CYS A 94 -9.00 -0.31 1.32
N HIS A 95 -9.40 -0.42 2.58
CA HIS A 95 -9.26 0.63 3.58
C HIS A 95 -9.22 0.05 4.99
N GLY A 96 -8.55 -1.09 5.14
CA GLY A 96 -8.27 -1.75 6.41
C GLY A 96 -6.78 -2.07 6.57
N SER A 97 -6.40 -2.51 7.78
CA SER A 97 -4.99 -2.73 8.14
C SER A 97 -4.30 -3.81 7.30
N ALA A 98 -5.03 -4.80 6.75
CA ALA A 98 -4.39 -5.80 5.88
C ALA A 98 -3.80 -5.19 4.59
N GLY A 99 -4.41 -4.14 4.04
CA GLY A 99 -3.82 -3.40 2.91
C GLY A 99 -2.49 -2.73 3.27
N SER A 100 -2.39 -2.20 4.49
CA SER A 100 -1.13 -1.68 5.06
C SER A 100 -0.08 -2.78 5.19
N GLY A 101 -0.47 -3.94 5.72
CA GLY A 101 0.41 -5.11 5.83
C GLY A 101 0.95 -5.59 4.47
N TYR A 102 0.10 -5.57 3.44
CA TYR A 102 0.52 -5.93 2.08
C TYR A 102 1.55 -4.94 1.50
N ALA A 103 1.40 -3.64 1.74
CA ALA A 103 2.37 -2.64 1.30
C ALA A 103 3.75 -2.84 1.97
N LEU A 104 3.77 -3.13 3.28
CA LEU A 104 4.99 -3.43 4.03
C LEU A 104 5.64 -4.75 3.56
N LEU A 105 4.84 -5.80 3.36
CA LEU A 105 5.35 -7.06 2.81
C LEU A 105 5.95 -6.86 1.40
N SER A 106 5.32 -6.03 0.57
CA SER A 106 5.84 -5.70 -0.76
C SER A 106 7.22 -5.03 -0.68
N LEU A 107 7.43 -4.14 0.30
CA LEU A 107 8.74 -3.53 0.55
C LEU A 107 9.79 -4.58 0.95
N TYR A 108 9.45 -5.50 1.85
CA TYR A 108 10.34 -6.61 2.20
C TYR A 108 10.74 -7.43 0.97
N GLN A 109 9.77 -7.82 0.14
CA GLN A 109 10.03 -8.63 -1.06
C GLN A 109 10.97 -7.95 -2.06
N HIS A 110 11.00 -6.62 -2.11
CA HIS A 110 11.85 -5.86 -3.04
C HIS A 110 13.21 -5.48 -2.44
N THR A 111 13.29 -5.30 -1.12
CA THR A 111 14.51 -4.82 -0.43
C THR A 111 15.29 -5.92 0.26
N GLY A 112 14.63 -6.99 0.69
CA GLY A 112 15.16 -7.99 1.61
C GLY A 112 15.34 -7.49 3.05
N ASP A 113 14.95 -6.24 3.35
CA ASP A 113 15.12 -5.67 4.69
C ASP A 113 14.05 -6.24 5.64
N LYS A 114 14.53 -7.03 6.61
CA LYS A 114 13.70 -7.73 7.59
C LYS A 114 12.85 -6.79 8.45
N LYS A 115 13.19 -5.50 8.57
CA LYS A 115 12.36 -4.54 9.29
C LYS A 115 10.93 -4.51 8.72
N TYR A 116 10.79 -4.58 7.40
CA TYR A 116 9.49 -4.52 6.74
C TYR A 116 8.68 -5.81 6.95
N LEU A 117 9.36 -6.96 7.01
CA LEU A 117 8.71 -8.22 7.37
C LEU A 117 8.20 -8.19 8.81
N GLN A 118 8.98 -7.65 9.74
CA GLN A 118 8.58 -7.50 11.15
C GLN A 118 7.38 -6.55 11.29
N MET A 119 7.40 -5.42 10.57
CA MET A 119 6.27 -4.48 10.54
C MET A 119 5.01 -5.14 9.96
N ALA A 120 5.14 -5.89 8.85
CA ALA A 120 4.02 -6.63 8.27
C ALA A 120 3.47 -7.68 9.25
N ALA A 121 4.34 -8.41 9.95
CA ALA A 121 3.96 -9.38 10.98
C ALA A 121 3.22 -8.74 12.15
N ALA A 122 3.64 -7.55 12.60
CA ALA A 122 2.93 -6.81 13.64
C ALA A 122 1.51 -6.40 13.18
N VAL A 123 1.36 -5.99 11.91
CA VAL A 123 0.03 -5.71 11.32
C VAL A 123 -0.81 -6.99 11.23
N ALA A 124 -0.22 -8.12 10.86
CA ALA A 124 -0.90 -9.41 10.86
C ALA A 124 -1.41 -9.78 12.26
N LEU A 125 -0.58 -9.63 13.29
CA LEU A 125 -0.97 -9.87 14.68
C LEU A 125 -2.12 -8.96 15.09
N TRP A 126 -2.05 -7.67 14.78
CA TRP A 126 -3.17 -6.73 15.00
C TRP A 126 -4.46 -7.24 14.36
N CYS A 127 -4.39 -7.74 13.12
CA CYS A 127 -5.56 -8.21 12.40
C CYS A 127 -6.15 -9.50 12.98
N THR A 128 -5.36 -10.35 13.64
CA THR A 128 -5.88 -11.55 14.33
C THR A 128 -6.74 -11.20 15.53
N ASP A 129 -6.36 -10.15 16.27
CA ASP A 129 -7.10 -9.71 17.46
C ASP A 129 -8.27 -8.78 17.11
N TYR A 130 -8.17 -8.01 16.02
CA TYR A 130 -9.13 -6.97 15.65
C TYR A 130 -10.58 -7.43 15.60
N PHE A 131 -10.86 -8.66 15.14
CA PHE A 131 -12.25 -9.14 15.03
C PHE A 131 -12.94 -9.29 16.40
N THR A 132 -12.17 -9.38 17.49
CA THR A 132 -12.71 -9.42 18.86
C THR A 132 -13.10 -8.02 19.37
N HIS A 133 -12.46 -6.98 18.83
CA HIS A 133 -12.62 -5.58 19.24
C HIS A 133 -13.21 -4.68 18.13
N ALA A 134 -13.78 -5.27 17.08
CA ALA A 134 -14.20 -4.54 15.89
C ALA A 134 -15.35 -3.56 16.21
N GLU A 135 -15.06 -2.26 16.18
CA GLU A 135 -16.07 -1.21 16.40
C GLU A 135 -17.10 -1.12 15.26
N ARG A 136 -16.75 -1.63 14.07
CA ARG A 136 -17.59 -1.59 12.87
C ARG A 136 -17.54 -2.90 12.11
N LYS A 137 -18.70 -3.35 11.67
CA LYS A 137 -18.86 -4.49 10.76
C LYS A 137 -18.77 -3.97 9.31
N PRO A 138 -17.92 -4.55 8.45
CA PRO A 138 -17.87 -4.20 7.03
C PRO A 138 -19.20 -4.51 6.33
N ASP A 139 -19.52 -3.79 5.24
CA ASP A 139 -20.75 -4.02 4.46
C ASP A 139 -20.81 -5.44 3.91
N ARG A 140 -19.65 -5.97 3.47
CA ARG A 140 -19.48 -7.38 3.06
C ARG A 140 -18.38 -8.07 3.88
N PRO A 141 -18.71 -8.62 5.08
CA PRO A 141 -17.73 -9.10 6.07
C PRO A 141 -16.79 -10.22 5.62
N LEU A 142 -17.20 -11.02 4.62
CA LEU A 142 -16.41 -12.14 4.09
C LEU A 142 -15.82 -11.86 2.69
N SER A 143 -16.00 -10.63 2.18
CA SER A 143 -15.44 -10.25 0.88
C SER A 143 -13.93 -10.09 0.93
N LEU A 144 -13.30 -10.16 -0.25
CA LEU A 144 -11.86 -9.92 -0.38
C LEU A 144 -11.46 -8.48 -0.03
N PHE A 145 -12.24 -7.49 -0.46
CA PHE A 145 -11.80 -6.09 -0.39
C PHE A 145 -12.16 -5.38 0.92
N GLU A 146 -13.25 -5.77 1.58
CA GLU A 146 -13.72 -5.15 2.82
C GLU A 146 -13.71 -6.12 4.01
N GLY A 147 -13.83 -7.41 3.71
CA GLY A 147 -13.98 -8.47 4.69
C GLY A 147 -12.67 -9.14 5.10
N SER A 148 -12.83 -10.24 5.84
CA SER A 148 -11.73 -11.01 6.44
C SER A 148 -10.92 -11.86 5.46
N LEU A 149 -11.41 -12.07 4.23
CA LEU A 149 -10.77 -13.01 3.30
C LEU A 149 -9.35 -12.59 2.93
N LEU A 150 -9.11 -11.30 2.65
CA LEU A 150 -7.73 -10.85 2.41
C LEU A 150 -6.89 -10.89 3.68
N THR A 151 -7.47 -10.59 4.84
CA THR A 151 -6.74 -10.68 6.11
C THR A 151 -6.05 -12.04 6.25
N VAL A 152 -6.79 -13.12 5.97
CA VAL A 152 -6.26 -14.49 5.99
C VAL A 152 -5.15 -14.70 4.95
N ILE A 153 -5.34 -14.19 3.73
CA ILE A 153 -4.34 -14.32 2.66
C ILE A 153 -3.04 -13.61 3.04
N VAL A 154 -3.10 -12.36 3.52
CA VAL A 154 -1.92 -11.58 3.89
C VAL A 154 -1.20 -12.20 5.08
N ILE A 155 -1.93 -12.68 6.09
CA ILE A 155 -1.33 -13.42 7.22
C ILE A 155 -0.57 -14.64 6.69
N ASN A 156 -1.17 -15.45 5.81
CA ASN A 156 -0.51 -16.62 5.24
C ASN A 156 0.75 -16.26 4.43
N MET A 157 0.68 -15.21 3.61
CA MET A 157 1.84 -14.73 2.85
C MET A 157 2.99 -14.29 3.76
N ILE A 158 2.68 -13.61 4.86
CA ILE A 158 3.67 -13.18 5.85
C ILE A 158 4.28 -14.38 6.55
N CYS A 159 3.46 -15.33 7.04
CA CYS A 159 3.94 -16.54 7.70
C CYS A 159 4.82 -17.41 6.79
N SER A 160 4.51 -17.47 5.49
CA SER A 160 5.31 -18.19 4.49
C SER A 160 6.64 -17.52 4.17
N SER A 161 6.82 -16.26 4.59
CA SER A 161 8.02 -15.44 4.33
C SER A 161 8.97 -15.35 5.54
N MET A 162 8.58 -15.94 6.67
CA MET A 162 9.38 -16.08 7.89
C MET A 162 10.30 -17.30 7.82
#